data_AF-A0A0J8RY96-F1
#
_entry.id   AF-A0A0J8RY96-F1
#
_cell.length_a   1.000
_cell.length_b   1.000
_cell.length_c   1.000
_cell.angle_alpha   90.00
_cell.angle_beta   90.00
_cell.angle_gamma   90.00
#
_symmetry.space_group_name_H-M   'P 1'
#
loop_
_entity.id
_entity.type
_entity.pdbx_description
1 polymer ?
#
loop_
_entity_poly.entity_id
_entity_poly.type
_entity_poly.pdbx_seq_one_letter_code
_entity_poly.pdbx_strand_id
1 'polypeptide(L)'
;MQDPLHLRLKREPESPNDKPSDNRPLFEKYQFLSPGIFMGLLASVPLILILYIGISGLMSVKISYAAFDKANGPAAAAAKKQQ
;
A
#
# COMPACT_ATOMS: atom_id res chain seq x y z
N MET A 1 38.43 -67.95 -12.58
CA MET A 1 38.55 -66.86 -11.58
C MET A 1 38.74 -65.54 -12.33
N GLN A 2 37.68 -65.01 -12.91
CA GLN A 2 37.63 -63.61 -13.35
C GLN A 2 36.22 -63.16 -13.05
N ASP A 3 36.08 -62.48 -11.92
CA ASP A 3 34.91 -61.68 -11.58
C ASP A 3 35.34 -60.22 -11.58
N PRO A 4 34.39 -59.35 -11.93
CA PRO A 4 34.59 -58.28 -12.89
C PRO A 4 35.30 -57.08 -12.26
N LEU A 5 35.96 -56.32 -13.14
CA LEU A 5 36.01 -54.86 -13.13
C LEU A 5 35.16 -54.28 -11.99
N HIS A 6 35.77 -54.10 -10.82
CA HIS A 6 35.21 -53.30 -9.75
C HIS A 6 35.17 -51.87 -10.29
N LEU A 7 34.07 -51.60 -10.97
CA LEU A 7 33.58 -50.35 -11.47
C LEU A 7 33.41 -49.46 -10.24
N ARG A 8 34.53 -48.96 -9.72
CA ARG A 8 34.60 -47.97 -8.65
C ARG A 8 34.24 -46.66 -9.32
N LEU A 9 32.97 -46.55 -9.73
CA LEU A 9 32.22 -45.32 -9.79
C LEU A 9 32.29 -44.77 -8.38
N LYS A 10 33.41 -44.12 -8.07
CA LYS A 10 33.45 -43.04 -7.11
C LYS A 10 32.60 -41.94 -7.73
N ARG A 11 31.28 -42.15 -7.73
CA ARG A 11 30.34 -41.05 -7.62
C ARG A 11 30.63 -40.49 -6.24
N GLU A 12 31.61 -39.60 -6.15
CA GLU A 12 31.52 -38.57 -5.13
C GLU A 12 30.17 -37.91 -5.42
N PRO A 13 29.22 -37.92 -4.48
CA PRO A 13 28.20 -36.89 -4.50
C PRO A 13 28.95 -35.60 -4.16
N GLU A 14 29.60 -35.00 -5.13
CA GLU A 14 29.81 -33.56 -5.10
C GLU A 14 28.41 -32.96 -5.20
N SER A 15 27.80 -32.85 -4.02
CA SER A 15 26.50 -32.22 -3.77
C SER A 15 26.59 -30.82 -4.39
N PRO A 16 25.90 -30.52 -5.51
CA PRO A 16 26.08 -29.25 -6.21
C PRO A 16 25.48 -28.05 -5.47
N ASN A 17 25.14 -28.21 -4.18
CA ASN A 17 24.30 -27.23 -3.52
C ASN A 17 24.39 -27.19 -2.00
N ASP A 18 25.55 -27.49 -1.42
CA ASP A 18 25.87 -26.95 -0.08
C ASP A 18 26.25 -25.47 -0.22
N LYS A 19 25.41 -24.68 -0.89
CA LYS A 19 25.39 -23.24 -0.66
C LYS A 19 24.84 -23.10 0.75
N PRO A 20 25.60 -22.56 1.72
CA PRO A 20 25.05 -22.33 3.05
C PRO A 20 23.72 -21.59 2.86
N SER A 21 22.64 -22.16 3.38
CA SER A 21 21.35 -21.50 3.38
C SER A 21 21.59 -20.12 3.96
N ASP A 22 21.47 -19.11 3.11
CA ASP A 22 21.73 -17.73 3.49
C ASP A 22 20.68 -17.33 4.54
N ASN A 23 21.06 -17.51 5.81
CA ASN A 23 20.26 -17.29 7.02
C ASN A 23 20.22 -15.81 7.41
N ARG A 24 20.72 -14.93 6.55
CA ARG A 24 20.62 -13.50 6.77
C ARG A 24 19.16 -13.08 6.82
N PRO A 25 18.80 -12.14 7.70
CA PRO A 25 17.42 -11.69 7.82
C PRO A 25 16.90 -11.19 6.47
N LEU A 26 15.60 -11.36 6.22
CA LEU A 26 14.96 -11.08 4.92
C LEU A 26 15.30 -9.69 4.37
N PHE A 27 15.42 -8.69 5.24
CA PHE A 27 15.75 -7.31 4.86
C PHE A 27 17.24 -7.06 4.56
N GLU A 28 18.13 -7.94 5.01
CA GLU A 28 19.54 -7.90 4.60
C GLU A 28 19.76 -8.55 3.24
N LYS A 29 18.96 -9.57 2.93
CA LYS A 29 18.99 -10.26 1.63
C LYS A 29 18.33 -9.44 0.52
N TYR A 30 17.31 -8.65 0.87
CA TYR A 30 16.58 -7.78 -0.05
C TYR A 30 16.78 -6.30 0.31
N GLN A 31 17.97 -5.76 0.05
CA GLN A 31 18.34 -4.38 0.38
C GLN A 31 17.57 -3.29 -0.40
N PHE A 32 16.80 -3.65 -1.44
CA PHE A 32 15.98 -2.69 -2.19
C PHE A 32 14.88 -2.03 -1.35
N LEU A 33 14.42 -2.71 -0.29
CA LEU A 33 13.44 -2.23 0.68
C LEU A 33 14.06 -2.34 2.07
N SER A 34 14.97 -1.41 2.37
CA SER A 34 15.50 -1.30 3.73
C SER A 34 14.34 -1.26 4.73
N PRO A 35 14.52 -1.80 5.95
CA PRO A 35 13.43 -1.88 6.93
C PRO A 35 12.69 -0.54 7.12
N GLY A 36 13.43 0.57 7.08
CA GLY A 36 12.88 1.93 7.17
C GLY A 36 12.05 2.35 5.96
N ILE A 37 12.48 2.07 4.72
CA ILE A 37 11.70 2.40 3.52
C ILE A 37 10.41 1.58 3.48
N PHE A 38 10.48 0.29 3.82
CA PHE A 38 9.30 -0.56 3.88
C PHE A 38 8.29 -0.05 4.91
N MET A 39 8.74 0.23 6.15
CA MET A 39 7.87 0.78 7.19
C MET A 39 7.32 2.16 6.81
N GLY A 40 8.13 3.02 6.19
CA GLY A 40 7.71 4.34 5.73
C GLY A 40 6.65 4.27 4.63
N LEU A 41 6.81 3.38 3.66
CA LEU A 41 5.81 3.11 2.63
C LEU A 41 4.54 2.51 3.23
N LEU A 42 4.66 1.59 4.18
CA LEU A 42 3.49 1.00 4.84
C LEU A 42 2.70 2.05 5.63
N ALA A 43 3.41 2.98 6.29
CA ALA A 43 2.81 4.08 7.05
C ALA A 43 2.27 5.20 6.16
N SER A 44 2.85 5.41 4.97
CA SER A 44 2.39 6.44 4.03
C SER A 44 1.05 6.09 3.37
N VAL A 45 0.73 4.80 3.22
CA VAL A 45 -0.56 4.34 2.67
C VAL A 45 -1.76 4.89 3.46
N PRO A 46 -1.90 4.62 4.78
CA PRO A 46 -3.02 5.17 5.54
C PRO A 46 -2.94 6.70 5.65
N LEU A 47 -1.74 7.30 5.70
CA LEU A 47 -1.56 8.75 5.72
C LEU A 47 -2.14 9.42 4.47
N ILE A 48 -1.81 8.90 3.28
CA ILE A 48 -2.32 9.42 2.01
C ILE A 48 -3.82 9.16 1.89
N LEU A 49 -4.31 8.01 2.37
CA LEU A 49 -5.73 7.68 2.35
C LEU A 49 -6.58 8.70 3.13
N ILE A 50 -6.20 8.99 4.39
CA ILE A 50 -6.93 9.96 5.22
C ILE A 50 -6.79 11.38 4.66
N LEU A 51 -5.62 11.73 4.11
CA LEU A 51 -5.39 13.03 3.49
C LEU A 51 -6.28 13.22 2.26
N TYR A 52 -6.40 12.19 1.42
CA TYR A 52 -7.25 12.21 0.24
C TYR A 52 -8.72 12.40 0.59
N ILE A 53 -9.22 11.64 1.57
CA ILE A 53 -10.61 11.78 2.05
C ILE A 53 -10.83 13.17 2.65
N GLY A 54 -9.88 13.68 3.45
CA GLY A 54 -9.95 15.01 4.04
C GLY A 54 -10.04 16.12 2.99
N ILE A 55 -9.17 16.08 1.97
CA ILE A 55 -9.18 17.06 0.87
C ILE A 55 -10.49 16.95 0.07
N SER A 56 -10.94 15.72 -0.23
CA SER A 56 -12.19 15.49 -0.98
C SER A 56 -13.41 16.05 -0.25
N GLY A 57 -13.46 15.88 1.07
CA GLY A 57 -14.50 16.46 1.92
C GLY A 57 -14.46 17.99 1.90
N LEU A 58 -13.27 18.57 2.00
CA LEU A 58 -13.07 20.02 1.97
C LEU A 58 -13.51 20.64 0.63
N MET A 59 -13.17 19.98 -0.48
CA MET A 59 -13.58 20.40 -1.82
C MET A 59 -15.07 20.23 -2.09
N SER A 60 -15.73 19.29 -1.41
CA SER A 60 -17.17 19.06 -1.56
C SER A 60 -18.04 20.14 -0.91
N VAL A 61 -17.45 21.02 -0.08
CA VAL A 61 -18.21 22.08 0.59
C VAL A 61 -18.66 23.12 -0.43
N LYS A 62 -19.91 23.03 -0.84
CA LYS A 62 -20.59 24.06 -1.64
C LYS A 62 -21.24 25.07 -0.69
N ILE A 63 -20.98 26.35 -0.92
CA ILE A 63 -21.67 27.43 -0.22
C ILE A 63 -23.00 27.67 -0.96
N SER A 64 -24.12 27.46 -0.27
CA SER A 64 -25.44 27.71 -0.87
C SER A 64 -25.70 29.21 -0.95
N TYR A 65 -25.47 29.79 -2.14
CA TYR A 65 -25.80 31.17 -2.43
C TYR A 65 -27.31 31.44 -2.51
N ALA A 66 -28.13 30.39 -2.52
CA ALA A 66 -29.58 30.49 -2.50
C ALA A 66 -30.12 31.18 -1.22
N ALA A 67 -29.35 31.17 -0.13
CA ALA A 67 -29.68 31.92 1.09
C ALA A 67 -29.57 33.45 0.92
N PHE A 68 -28.83 33.89 -0.10
CA PHE A 68 -28.70 35.31 -0.46
C PHE A 68 -29.60 35.69 -1.63
N ASP A 69 -30.39 34.75 -2.16
CA ASP A 69 -31.30 35.00 -3.27
C ASP A 69 -32.56 35.74 -2.79
N LYS A 70 -33.01 36.72 -3.59
CA LYS A 70 -34.04 37.70 -3.21
C LYS A 70 -35.40 37.06 -2.90
N ALA A 71 -35.61 35.83 -3.38
CA ALA A 71 -36.80 35.01 -3.15
C ALA A 71 -36.83 34.26 -1.81
N ASN A 72 -35.74 34.24 -1.03
CA ASN A 72 -35.65 33.56 0.27
C ASN A 72 -35.44 34.52 1.46
N GLY A 73 -35.31 35.82 1.18
CA GLY A 73 -35.25 36.86 2.22
C GLY A 73 -36.60 37.06 2.94
N PRO A 74 -36.61 37.75 4.10
CA PRO A 74 -37.80 37.96 4.91
C PRO A 74 -38.99 38.59 4.14
N ALA A 75 -38.73 39.32 3.04
CA ALA A 75 -39.77 39.85 2.14
C ALA A 75 -40.55 38.78 1.36
N ALA A 76 -39.92 37.65 1.00
CA ALA A 76 -40.57 36.58 0.24
C ALA A 76 -41.23 35.52 1.15
N ALA A 77 -40.69 35.31 2.35
CA ALA A 77 -41.35 34.52 3.40
C ALA A 77 -42.66 35.17 3.90
N ALA A 78 -42.76 36.50 3.86
CA ALA A 78 -44.00 37.23 4.14
C ALA A 78 -45.05 37.06 3.01
N ALA A 79 -44.63 37.04 1.75
CA ALA A 79 -45.54 36.88 0.60
C ALA A 79 -46.19 35.48 0.50
N LYS A 80 -45.47 34.41 0.87
CA LYS A 80 -46.01 33.04 0.88
C LYS A 80 -46.99 32.73 2.02
N LYS A 81 -47.08 33.57 3.06
CA LYS A 81 -48.04 33.39 4.17
C LYS A 81 -49.43 33.98 3.88
N GLN A 82 -49.62 34.64 2.74
CA GLN A 82 -50.86 35.34 2.38
C GLN A 82 -51.60 34.70 1.18
N GLN A 83 -51.21 33.49 0.76
CA GLN A 83 -51.99 32.62 -0.14
C GLN A 83 -52.65 31.49 0.63
#